data_AF-A0A5M9JER7-F1
#
_entry.id   AF-A0A5M9JER7-F1
#
_cell.length_a   1.000
_cell.length_b   1.000
_cell.length_c   1.000
_cell.angle_alpha   90.00
_cell.angle_beta   90.00
_cell.angle_gamma   90.00
#
_symmetry.space_group_name_H-M   'P 1'
#
loop_
_entity.id
_entity.type
_entity.pdbx_description
1 polymer ?
#
loop_
_entity_poly.entity_id
_entity_poly.type
_entity_poly.pdbx_seq_one_letter_code
_entity_poly.pdbx_strand_id
1 'polypeptide(L)'
;MDLQDIQSYMVSYMNEITSTFQKVPGSAMLIRYIQSSYQDDPVRSVIELVLVIFFIRYLLAPSYVTHNNNFVQLTEEEIDDLVDEWQPEPLVSKMTPFEEADSEKNSHYRGTFRSEI
;
A
#
# COMPACT_ATOMS: atom_id res chain seq x y z
N MET A 1 -46.55 -0.85 -15.95
CA MET A 1 -46.39 -1.54 -14.66
C MET A 1 -47.43 -0.99 -13.73
N ASP A 2 -48.22 -1.87 -13.11
CA ASP A 2 -49.25 -1.44 -12.17
C ASP A 2 -48.61 -0.98 -10.86
N LEU A 3 -49.29 -0.08 -10.16
CA LEU A 3 -48.84 0.44 -8.86
C LEU A 3 -48.75 -0.69 -7.82
N GLN A 4 -49.60 -1.71 -7.97
CA GLN A 4 -49.62 -2.91 -7.14
C GLN A 4 -48.42 -3.82 -7.41
N ASP A 5 -48.01 -3.95 -8.67
CA ASP A 5 -46.80 -4.69 -9.03
C ASP A 5 -45.58 -4.05 -8.35
N ILE A 6 -45.42 -2.72 -8.48
CA ILE A 6 -44.32 -1.97 -7.88
C ILE A 6 -44.28 -2.16 -6.36
N GLN A 7 -45.44 -2.14 -5.70
CA GLN A 7 -45.54 -2.39 -4.26
C GLN A 7 -45.09 -3.80 -3.88
N SER A 8 -45.55 -4.82 -4.61
CA SER A 8 -45.17 -6.22 -4.34
C SER A 8 -43.67 -6.47 -4.54
N TYR A 9 -43.08 -5.86 -5.57
CA TYR A 9 -41.63 -5.90 -5.80
C TYR A 9 -40.88 -5.19 -4.68
N MET A 10 -41.31 -4.00 -4.24
CA MET A 10 -40.65 -3.32 -3.12
C MET A 10 -40.66 -4.17 -1.85
N VAL A 11 -41.78 -4.81 -1.51
CA VAL A 11 -41.90 -5.64 -0.31
C VAL A 11 -40.99 -6.86 -0.39
N SER A 12 -40.89 -7.53 -1.54
CA SER A 12 -39.98 -8.67 -1.70
C SER A 12 -38.51 -8.26 -1.57
N TYR A 13 -38.10 -7.16 -2.20
CA TYR A 13 -36.75 -6.61 -2.07
C TYR A 13 -36.43 -6.20 -0.62
N MET A 14 -37.38 -5.57 0.09
CA MET A 14 -37.19 -5.20 1.50
C MET A 14 -37.01 -6.42 2.40
N ASN A 15 -37.75 -7.50 2.17
CA ASN A 15 -37.61 -8.74 2.91
C ASN A 15 -36.26 -9.42 2.66
N GLU A 16 -35.80 -9.43 1.41
CA GLU A 16 -34.53 -10.03 1.02
C GLU A 16 -33.33 -9.26 1.59
N ILE A 17 -33.37 -7.93 1.50
CA ILE A 17 -32.42 -7.01 2.14
C ILE A 17 -32.40 -7.28 3.65
N THR A 18 -33.55 -7.28 4.32
CA THR A 18 -33.63 -7.49 5.77
C THR A 18 -33.03 -8.84 6.18
N SER A 19 -33.32 -9.92 5.45
CA SER A 19 -32.79 -11.26 5.74
C SER A 19 -31.27 -11.38 5.60
N THR A 20 -30.69 -10.57 4.69
CA THR A 20 -29.25 -10.54 4.43
C THR A 20 -28.54 -9.63 5.43
N PHE A 21 -29.14 -8.46 5.72
CA PHE A 21 -28.60 -7.52 6.70
C PHE A 21 -28.70 -8.06 8.13
N GLN A 22 -29.72 -8.84 8.50
CA GLN A 22 -29.78 -9.50 9.82
C GLN A 22 -28.61 -10.46 10.10
N LYS A 23 -27.97 -10.99 9.05
CA LYS A 23 -26.76 -11.82 9.17
C LYS A 23 -25.49 -10.99 9.39
N VAL A 24 -25.54 -9.67 9.15
CA VAL A 24 -24.43 -8.72 9.33
C VAL A 24 -24.61 -8.01 10.68
N PRO A 25 -23.85 -8.37 11.73
CA PRO A 25 -23.95 -7.71 13.03
C PRO A 25 -23.58 -6.22 12.89
N GLY A 26 -24.52 -5.32 13.21
CA GLY A 26 -24.36 -3.86 13.13
C GLY A 26 -25.26 -3.15 12.12
N SER A 27 -25.83 -3.87 11.15
CA SER A 27 -26.75 -3.32 10.14
C SER A 27 -28.08 -2.82 10.72
N ALA A 28 -28.60 -3.49 11.74
CA ALA A 28 -29.83 -3.12 12.43
C ALA A 28 -29.73 -1.74 13.10
N MET A 29 -28.51 -1.32 13.46
CA MET A 29 -28.23 -0.01 14.02
C MET A 29 -28.40 1.09 12.95
N LEU A 30 -27.91 0.85 11.72
CA LEU A 30 -28.09 1.76 10.58
C LEU A 30 -29.58 1.93 10.20
N ILE A 31 -30.33 0.84 10.16
CA ILE A 31 -31.78 0.88 9.84
C ILE A 31 -32.54 1.68 10.91
N ARG A 32 -32.27 1.41 12.19
CA ARG A 32 -32.88 2.17 13.30
C ARG A 32 -32.47 3.63 13.28
N TYR A 33 -31.24 3.94 12.87
CA TYR A 33 -30.78 5.31 12.70
C TYR A 33 -31.56 6.03 11.60
N ILE A 34 -31.67 5.42 10.42
CA ILE A 34 -32.42 6.00 9.28
C ILE A 34 -33.90 6.19 9.65
N GLN A 35 -34.51 5.19 10.29
CA GLN A 35 -35.94 5.23 10.65
C GLN A 35 -36.23 6.26 11.76
N SER A 36 -35.36 6.37 12.77
CA SER A 36 -35.52 7.33 13.86
C SER A 36 -35.21 8.76 13.40
N SER A 37 -34.17 8.95 12.59
CA SER A 37 -33.67 10.27 12.20
C SER A 37 -34.61 10.98 11.20
N TYR A 38 -35.37 10.22 10.39
CA TYR A 38 -36.36 10.77 9.45
C TYR A 38 -37.50 11.55 10.13
N GLN A 39 -37.80 11.26 11.40
CA GLN A 39 -38.82 11.98 12.17
C GLN A 39 -38.31 13.27 12.83
N ASP A 40 -37.02 13.32 13.20
CA ASP A 40 -36.47 14.42 14.00
C ASP A 40 -35.88 15.55 13.13
N ASP A 41 -35.26 15.24 11.98
CA ASP A 41 -34.82 16.26 11.03
C ASP A 41 -34.41 15.64 9.66
N PRO A 42 -35.25 15.71 8.62
CA PRO A 42 -35.04 14.96 7.37
C PRO A 42 -33.82 15.44 6.58
N VAL A 43 -33.47 16.73 6.66
CA VAL A 43 -32.32 17.29 5.93
C VAL A 43 -31.00 16.78 6.51
N ARG A 44 -30.87 16.78 7.84
CA ARG A 44 -29.68 16.26 8.54
C ARG A 44 -29.47 14.77 8.24
N SER A 45 -30.56 14.01 8.25
CA SER A 45 -30.57 12.56 7.96
C SER A 45 -30.07 12.25 6.55
N VAL A 46 -30.53 13.00 5.54
CA VAL A 46 -30.11 12.81 4.15
C VAL A 46 -28.62 13.10 3.99
N ILE A 47 -28.14 14.20 4.57
CA ILE A 47 -26.71 14.56 4.53
C ILE A 47 -25.86 13.45 5.15
N GLU A 48 -26.27 12.92 6.29
CA GLU A 48 -25.54 11.84 6.96
C GLU A 48 -25.57 10.52 6.19
N LEU A 49 -26.71 10.15 5.61
CA LEU A 49 -26.77 8.97 4.74
C LEU A 49 -25.83 9.13 3.54
N VAL A 50 -25.78 10.31 2.93
CA VAL A 50 -24.84 10.64 1.85
C VAL A 50 -23.40 10.54 2.33
N LEU A 51 -23.08 11.04 3.53
CA LEU A 51 -21.75 10.93 4.13
C LEU A 51 -21.35 9.48 4.42
N VAL A 52 -22.26 8.64 4.93
CA VAL A 52 -22.01 7.21 5.18
C VAL A 52 -21.76 6.48 3.86
N ILE A 53 -22.58 6.73 2.83
CA ILE A 53 -22.36 6.15 1.49
C ILE A 53 -21.03 6.63 0.91
N PHE A 54 -20.71 7.91 1.05
CA PHE A 54 -19.45 8.49 0.60
C PHE A 54 -18.26 7.88 1.34
N PHE A 55 -18.38 7.68 2.65
CA PHE A 55 -17.36 7.06 3.48
C PHE A 55 -17.12 5.59 3.10
N ILE A 56 -18.19 4.82 2.89
CA ILE A 56 -18.09 3.44 2.39
C ILE A 56 -17.43 3.43 1.00
N ARG A 57 -17.84 4.32 0.10
CA ARG A 57 -17.20 4.49 -1.22
C ARG A 57 -15.74 4.86 -1.11
N TYR A 58 -15.38 5.71 -0.15
CA TYR A 58 -14.00 6.11 0.11
C TYR A 58 -13.15 4.95 0.64
N LEU A 59 -13.70 4.13 1.55
CA LEU A 59 -13.01 2.93 2.05
C LEU A 59 -12.88 1.83 1.00
N LEU A 60 -13.88 1.68 0.13
CA LEU A 60 -13.86 0.71 -0.99
C LEU A 60 -13.09 1.23 -2.20
N ALA A 61 -12.82 2.53 -2.27
CA ALA A 61 -11.99 3.09 -3.32
C ALA A 61 -10.59 2.49 -3.14
N PRO A 62 -9.99 1.92 -4.20
CA PRO A 62 -8.64 1.43 -4.12
C PRO A 62 -7.75 2.60 -3.73
N SER A 63 -7.06 2.50 -2.59
CA SER A 63 -6.01 3.42 -2.23
C SER A 63 -4.99 3.35 -3.37
N TYR A 64 -4.91 4.41 -4.19
CA TYR A 64 -4.07 4.47 -5.36
C TYR A 64 -2.65 4.04 -5.00
N VAL A 65 -2.27 2.82 -5.39
CA VAL A 65 -0.88 2.40 -5.41
C VAL A 65 -0.23 3.14 -6.57
N THR A 66 0.35 4.29 -6.28
CA THR A 66 1.25 5.00 -7.20
C THR A 66 2.59 4.26 -7.32
N HIS A 67 2.57 2.97 -7.65
CA HIS A 67 3.81 2.19 -7.61
C HIS A 67 4.09 1.26 -8.78
N ASN A 68 3.31 1.27 -9.87
CA ASN A 68 3.60 0.30 -10.95
C ASN A 68 3.51 0.81 -12.39
N ASN A 69 3.22 2.10 -12.62
CA ASN A 69 3.03 2.60 -13.99
C ASN A 69 4.20 3.46 -14.51
N ASN A 70 5.29 3.58 -13.74
CA ASN A 70 6.48 4.34 -14.11
C ASN A 70 7.78 3.50 -13.95
N PHE A 71 7.66 2.17 -13.96
CA PHE A 71 8.82 1.32 -14.19
C PHE A 71 8.88 1.09 -15.71
N VAL A 72 9.76 1.81 -16.39
CA VAL A 72 10.16 1.43 -17.75
C VAL A 72 10.78 0.05 -17.62
N GLN A 73 10.11 -0.97 -18.17
CA GLN A 73 10.66 -2.32 -18.21
C GLN A 73 11.81 -2.30 -19.21
N LEU A 74 13.03 -2.34 -18.70
CA LEU A 74 14.22 -2.48 -19.54
C LEU A 74 14.18 -3.86 -20.21
N THR A 75 14.48 -3.88 -21.51
CA THR A 75 14.76 -5.10 -22.26
C THR A 75 16.07 -5.74 -21.80
N GLU A 76 16.28 -7.02 -22.11
CA GLU A 76 17.53 -7.71 -21.76
C GLU A 76 18.77 -7.01 -22.37
N GLU A 77 18.63 -6.50 -23.60
CA GLU A 77 19.68 -5.73 -24.29
C GLU A 77 20.02 -4.41 -23.57
N GLU A 78 19.01 -3.64 -23.15
CA GLU A 78 19.24 -2.39 -22.40
C GLU A 78 19.89 -2.65 -21.03
N ILE A 79 19.60 -3.79 -20.41
CA ILE A 79 20.26 -4.19 -19.16
C ILE A 79 21.74 -4.50 -19.43
N ASP A 80 22.03 -5.26 -20.49
CA ASP A 80 23.40 -5.62 -20.87
C ASP A 80 24.24 -4.37 -21.18
N ASP A 81 23.69 -3.41 -21.92
CA ASP A 81 24.34 -2.12 -22.19
C ASP A 81 24.67 -1.36 -20.90
N LEU A 82 23.73 -1.33 -19.94
CA LEU A 82 23.94 -0.68 -18.65
C LEU A 82 24.99 -1.39 -17.78
N VAL A 83 25.09 -2.73 -17.88
CA VAL A 83 26.12 -3.50 -17.20
C VAL A 83 27.49 -3.22 -17.82
N ASP A 84 27.59 -3.11 -19.14
CA ASP A 84 28.83 -2.82 -19.85
C ASP A 84 29.35 -1.40 -19.55
N GLU A 85 28.45 -0.43 -19.39
CA GLU A 85 28.80 0.96 -19.00
C GLU A 85 29.17 1.10 -17.52
N TRP A 86 28.87 0.11 -16.68
CA TRP A 86 29.05 0.20 -15.24
C TRP A 86 30.51 0.05 -14.80
N GLN A 87 31.02 1.05 -14.07
CA GLN A 87 32.34 0.98 -13.44
C GLN A 87 32.21 0.70 -11.94
N PRO A 88 32.69 -0.46 -11.44
CA PRO A 88 32.65 -0.77 -10.02
C PRO A 88 33.51 0.20 -9.22
N GLU A 89 33.02 0.60 -8.06
CA GLU A 89 33.85 1.32 -7.10
C GLU A 89 34.98 0.40 -6.60
N PRO A 90 36.21 0.93 -6.42
CA PRO A 90 37.31 0.14 -5.90
C PRO A 90 36.99 -0.35 -4.48
N LEU A 91 37.18 -1.66 -4.24
CA LEU A 91 36.88 -2.30 -2.95
C LEU A 91 37.61 -1.68 -1.76
N VAL A 92 38.71 -0.98 -2.02
CA VAL A 92 39.51 -0.28 -1.02
C VAL A 92 39.91 1.07 -1.60
N SER A 93 39.82 2.12 -0.79
CA SER A 93 40.41 3.41 -1.12
C SER A 93 41.91 3.27 -1.37
N LYS A 94 42.49 4.14 -2.21
CA LYS A 94 43.95 4.20 -2.35
C LYS A 94 44.58 4.39 -0.97
N MET A 95 45.55 3.55 -0.64
CA MET A 95 46.24 3.62 0.65
C MET A 95 46.78 5.03 0.84
N THR A 96 46.54 5.58 2.02
CA THR A 96 47.11 6.87 2.38
C THR A 96 48.62 6.71 2.60
N PRO A 97 49.42 7.77 2.42
CA PRO A 97 50.88 7.70 2.66
C PRO A 97 51.23 7.23 4.08
N PHE A 98 50.31 7.43 5.02
CA PHE A 98 50.44 6.97 6.40
C PHE A 98 50.26 5.45 6.51
N GLU A 99 49.25 4.88 5.85
CA GLU A 99 49.03 3.42 5.81
C GLU A 99 50.12 2.68 5.03
N GLU A 100 50.70 3.29 3.99
CA GLU A 100 51.87 2.75 3.29
C GLU A 100 53.09 2.69 4.22
N ALA A 101 53.39 3.77 4.95
CA ALA A 101 54.52 3.81 5.90
C ALA A 101 54.37 2.79 7.04
N ASP A 102 53.16 2.62 7.57
CA ASP A 102 52.88 1.62 8.61
C ASP A 102 52.97 0.18 8.07
N SER A 103 52.52 -0.05 6.83
CA SER A 103 52.62 -1.35 6.16
C SER A 103 54.07 -1.75 5.86
N GLU A 104 54.90 -0.81 5.41
CA GLU A 104 56.34 -1.03 5.17
C GLU A 104 57.08 -1.35 6.47
N LYS A 105 56.80 -0.60 7.53
CA LYS A 105 57.37 -0.82 8.86
C LYS A 105 56.99 -2.20 9.41
N ASN A 106 55.72 -2.61 9.26
CA ASN A 106 55.24 -3.91 9.74
C ASN A 106 55.80 -5.08 8.90
N SER A 107 56.00 -4.89 7.59
CA SER A 107 56.68 -5.86 6.72
C SER A 107 58.15 -6.07 7.12
N HIS A 108 58.85 -4.99 7.48
CA HIS A 108 60.24 -5.04 7.95
C HIS A 108 60.41 -5.91 9.22
N TYR A 109 59.51 -5.79 10.20
CA TYR A 109 59.54 -6.62 11.41
C TYR A 109 59.15 -8.09 11.19
N ARG A 110 58.34 -8.37 10.17
CA ARG A 110 57.94 -9.75 9.83
C ARG A 110 59.06 -10.53 9.15
N GLY A 111 59.99 -9.85 8.48
CA GLY A 111 61.20 -10.44 7.89
C GLY A 111 62.25 -10.85 8.91
N THR A 112 62.43 -10.06 9.98
CA THR A 112 63.42 -10.33 11.03
C THR A 112 63.00 -11.47 11.96
N PHE A 113 61.70 -11.65 12.19
CA PHE A 113 61.18 -12.75 13.02
C PHE A 113 61.29 -14.13 12.35
N ARG A 114 61.49 -14.20 11.02
CA ARG A 114 61.67 -15.45 10.27
C ARG A 114 63.14 -15.90 10.21
N SER A 115 64.11 -15.06 10.54
CA SER A 115 65.54 -15.41 10.53
C SER A 115 66.09 -15.92 11.86
N GLU A 116 65.29 -15.92 12.93
CA GLU A 116 65.71 -16.36 14.28
C GLU A 116 65.11 -17.72 14.70
N ILE A 117 64.63 -18.53 13.75
CA ILE A 117 64.22 -19.94 13.97
C ILE A 117 65.04 -20.86 13.08
#